data_AF-A0A2E4KXQ2-F1
#
_entry.id   AF-A0A2E4KXQ2-F1
#
_cell.length_a   1.000
_cell.length_b   1.000
_cell.length_c   1.000
_cell.angle_alpha   90.00
_cell.angle_beta   90.00
_cell.angle_gamma   90.00
#
_symmetry.space_group_name_H-M   'P 1'
#
loop_
_entity.id
_entity.type
_entity.pdbx_description
1 polymer ?
#
loop_
_entity_poly.entity_id
_entity_poly.type
_entity_poly.pdbx_seq_one_letter_code
_entity_poly.pdbx_strand_id
1 'polypeptide(L)'
;MRKPLGQLFLSLALSIIGALVLMFLLPPLGMEPSAGTKIEAGLLLMIVILVVMYAQGALQSVIANRRLESVPAGPREEGTVKWFNSTKGFGFITREDGDDVFVHYRSIRGRDRYLLREGAVVTYVLGRSGKGPQAEDVDLA
;
A
#
# COMPACT_ATOMS: atom_id res chain seq x y z
N MET A 1 -0.52 15.48 9.04
CA MET A 1 -1.16 14.14 8.98
C MET A 1 -2.25 14.07 10.05
N ARG A 2 -3.51 14.35 9.70
CA ARG A 2 -4.63 14.26 10.65
C ARG A 2 -5.01 12.79 10.75
N LYS A 3 -4.78 12.14 11.88
CA LYS A 3 -5.25 10.76 12.09
C LYS A 3 -6.77 10.74 11.87
N PRO A 4 -7.33 9.81 11.08
CA PRO A 4 -8.75 9.80 10.80
C PRO A 4 -9.48 9.60 12.13
N LEU A 5 -10.32 10.55 12.49
CA LEU A 5 -11.02 10.64 13.77
C LEU A 5 -11.72 9.32 14.15
N GLY A 6 -12.12 8.50 13.17
CA GLY A 6 -12.71 7.18 13.37
C GLY A 6 -11.81 6.13 14.04
N GLN A 7 -10.48 6.21 13.92
CA GLN A 7 -9.60 5.25 14.59
C GLN A 7 -9.52 5.47 16.11
N LEU A 8 -9.68 6.71 16.58
CA LEU A 8 -9.71 7.01 18.01
C LEU A 8 -10.99 6.46 18.67
N PHE A 9 -12.12 6.51 17.97
CA PHE A 9 -13.37 5.93 18.46
C PHE A 9 -13.30 4.41 18.53
N LEU A 10 -12.68 3.76 17.55
CA LEU A 10 -12.53 2.31 17.52
C LEU A 10 -11.62 1.79 18.64
N SER A 11 -10.49 2.47 18.91
CA SER A 11 -9.58 2.09 20.00
C SER A 11 -10.22 2.31 21.38
N LEU A 12 -10.96 3.40 21.55
CA LEU A 12 -11.70 3.67 22.78
C LEU A 12 -12.78 2.61 23.04
N ALA A 13 -13.56 2.27 22.01
CA ALA A 13 -14.60 1.26 22.11
C ALA A 13 -14.02 -0.12 22.48
N LEU A 14 -12.92 -0.53 21.84
CA LEU A 14 -12.30 -1.83 22.09
C LEU A 14 -11.70 -1.93 23.50
N SER A 15 -11.12 -0.83 24.01
CA SER A 15 -10.59 -0.76 25.38
C SER A 15 -11.71 -0.89 26.42
N ILE A 16 -12.83 -0.17 26.21
CA ILE A 16 -14.00 -0.24 27.09
C ILE A 16 -14.57 -1.67 27.11
N ILE A 17 -14.70 -2.30 25.94
CA ILE A 17 -15.20 -3.68 25.83
C ILE A 17 -14.26 -4.65 26.54
N GLY A 18 -12.94 -4.52 26.34
CA GLY A 18 -11.95 -5.36 27.02
C GLY A 18 -12.01 -5.25 28.54
N ALA A 19 -12.15 -4.04 29.07
CA ALA A 19 -12.31 -3.79 30.50
C ALA A 19 -13.61 -4.39 31.06
N LEU A 20 -14.73 -4.26 30.33
CA LEU A 20 -16.02 -4.82 30.73
C LEU A 20 -16.04 -6.35 30.71
N VAL A 21 -15.44 -6.97 29.68
CA VAL A 21 -15.30 -8.43 29.60
C VAL A 21 -14.44 -8.95 30.75
N LEU A 22 -13.33 -8.28 31.04
CA LEU A 22 -12.44 -8.66 32.14
C LEU A 22 -13.16 -8.55 33.50
N MET A 23 -13.93 -7.49 33.72
CA MET A 23 -14.75 -7.30 34.93
C MET A 23 -15.75 -8.43 35.17
N PHE A 24 -16.29 -9.04 34.10
CA PHE A 24 -17.29 -10.09 34.20
C PHE A 24 -16.69 -11.52 34.22
N LEU A 25 -15.48 -11.69 33.67
CA LEU A 25 -14.85 -13.01 33.50
C LEU A 25 -13.94 -13.42 34.67
N LEU A 26 -13.41 -12.46 35.46
CA LEU A 26 -12.56 -12.78 36.63
C LEU A 26 -13.29 -13.43 37.82
N PRO A 27 -14.50 -12.99 38.23
CA PRO A 27 -15.18 -13.52 39.42
C PRO A 27 -15.40 -15.05 39.43
N PRO A 28 -15.84 -15.71 38.34
CA PRO A 28 -16.04 -17.16 38.33
C PRO A 28 -14.74 -17.98 38.42
N LEU A 29 -13.57 -17.35 38.26
CA LEU A 29 -12.26 -17.99 38.45
C LEU A 29 -11.78 -17.95 39.91
N GLY A 30 -12.58 -17.39 40.84
CA GLY A 30 -12.22 -17.27 42.26
C GLY A 30 -11.10 -16.24 42.52
N MET A 31 -10.71 -15.47 41.50
CA MET A 31 -9.72 -14.40 41.60
C MET A 31 -10.42 -13.08 41.93
N GLU A 32 -10.94 -12.96 43.15
CA GLU A 32 -11.40 -11.67 43.68
C GLU A 32 -10.17 -10.86 44.11
N PRO A 33 -9.83 -9.74 43.42
CA PRO A 33 -8.68 -8.95 43.83
C PRO A 33 -8.95 -8.32 45.20
N SER A 34 -8.08 -8.58 46.18
CA SER A 34 -8.11 -7.86 47.46
C SER A 34 -7.86 -6.37 47.22
N ALA A 35 -8.28 -5.47 48.14
CA ALA A 35 -8.17 -4.02 47.90
C ALA A 35 -6.76 -3.54 47.50
N GLY A 36 -5.69 -4.21 47.95
CA GLY A 36 -4.32 -3.96 47.51
C GLY A 36 -4.04 -4.44 46.07
N THR A 37 -4.52 -5.64 45.73
CA THR A 37 -4.36 -6.26 44.40
C THR A 37 -5.20 -5.56 43.31
N LYS A 38 -6.31 -4.89 43.67
CA LYS A 38 -7.14 -4.09 42.74
C LYS A 38 -6.35 -2.93 42.11
N ILE A 39 -5.50 -2.29 42.90
CA ILE A 39 -4.68 -1.16 42.46
C ILE A 39 -3.56 -1.66 41.54
N GLU A 40 -2.92 -2.77 41.91
CA GLU A 40 -1.86 -3.41 41.11
C GLU A 40 -2.39 -3.92 39.76
N ALA A 41 -3.56 -4.55 39.75
CA ALA A 41 -4.23 -4.98 38.52
C ALA A 41 -4.63 -3.80 37.63
N GLY A 42 -5.10 -2.70 38.23
CA GLY A 42 -5.42 -1.45 37.51
C GLY A 42 -4.17 -0.82 36.87
N LEU A 43 -3.04 -0.81 37.58
CA LEU A 43 -1.77 -0.28 37.08
C LEU A 43 -1.21 -1.13 35.93
N LEU A 44 -1.26 -2.46 36.04
CA LEU A 44 -0.85 -3.36 34.96
C LEU A 44 -1.72 -3.19 33.72
N LEU A 45 -3.04 -3.07 33.90
CA LEU A 45 -3.96 -2.80 32.80
C LEU A 45 -3.64 -1.46 32.11
N MET A 46 -3.36 -0.41 32.89
CA MET A 46 -2.97 0.90 32.37
C MET A 46 -1.66 0.83 31.57
N ILE A 47 -0.66 0.09 32.06
CA ILE A 47 0.62 -0.11 31.37
C ILE A 47 0.42 -0.87 30.05
N VAL A 48 -0.37 -1.95 30.06
CA VAL A 48 -0.68 -2.73 28.86
C VAL A 48 -1.42 -1.88 27.83
N ILE A 49 -2.40 -1.06 28.24
CA ILE A 49 -3.11 -0.13 27.37
C ILE A 49 -2.15 0.91 26.76
N LEU A 50 -1.24 1.47 27.56
CA LEU A 50 -0.22 2.41 27.09
C LEU A 50 0.73 1.79 26.05
N VAL A 51 1.19 0.56 26.31
CA VAL A 51 2.08 -0.18 25.38
C VAL A 51 1.35 -0.50 24.08
N VAL A 52 0.11 -0.98 24.15
CA VAL A 52 -0.71 -1.27 22.96
C VAL A 52 -0.99 0.00 22.17
N MET A 53 -1.34 1.11 22.84
CA MET A 53 -1.59 2.41 22.19
C MET A 53 -0.33 2.95 21.48
N TYR A 54 0.85 2.76 22.07
CA TYR A 54 2.13 3.14 21.45
C TYR A 54 2.48 2.22 20.27
N ALA A 55 2.35 0.90 20.44
CA ALA A 55 2.67 -0.10 19.43
C ALA A 55 1.75 -0.01 18.19
N GLN A 56 0.49 0.37 18.35
CA GLN A 56 -0.44 0.60 17.24
C GLN A 56 0.07 1.68 16.26
N GLY A 57 0.78 2.70 16.75
CA GLY A 57 1.39 3.73 15.92
C GLY A 57 2.47 3.19 14.97
N ALA A 58 3.21 2.16 15.40
CA ALA A 58 4.24 1.48 14.61
C ALA A 58 3.63 0.45 13.63
N LEU A 59 2.49 -0.17 13.96
CA LEU A 59 1.83 -1.10 13.03
C LEU A 59 1.17 -0.38 11.85
N GLN A 60 0.66 0.84 12.07
CA GLN A 60 0.09 1.66 11.00
C GLN A 60 1.13 1.95 9.91
N SER A 61 2.42 2.17 10.24
CA SER A 61 3.46 2.39 9.22
C SER A 61 3.81 1.13 8.44
N VAL A 62 3.74 -0.06 9.07
CA VAL A 62 4.00 -1.35 8.41
C VAL A 62 2.87 -1.73 7.44
N ILE A 63 1.61 -1.48 7.81
CA ILE A 63 0.45 -1.80 6.95
C ILE A 63 0.25 -0.72 5.87
N ALA A 64 0.44 0.56 6.19
CA ALA A 64 0.31 1.66 5.23
C ALA A 64 1.39 1.65 4.13
N ASN A 65 2.48 0.89 4.31
CA ASN A 65 3.51 0.75 3.30
C ASN A 65 3.22 -0.34 2.26
N ARG A 66 2.11 -1.09 2.39
CA ARG A 66 1.53 -1.81 1.25
C ARG A 66 0.76 -0.81 0.39
N ARG A 67 1.49 0.15 -0.19
CA ARG A 67 1.07 0.72 -1.46
C ARG A 67 0.99 -0.48 -2.38
N LEU A 68 -0.23 -0.98 -2.60
CA LEU A 68 -0.51 -1.80 -3.74
C LEU A 68 0.08 -1.00 -4.90
N GLU A 69 1.17 -1.47 -5.50
CA GLU A 69 1.50 -1.05 -6.85
C GLU A 69 0.20 -1.31 -7.60
N SER A 70 -0.53 -0.22 -7.86
CA SER A 70 -1.77 -0.28 -8.59
C SER A 70 -1.34 -0.79 -9.95
N VAL A 71 -1.53 -2.09 -10.19
CA VAL A 71 -1.44 -2.65 -11.54
C VAL A 71 -2.25 -1.69 -12.40
N PRO A 72 -1.63 -1.02 -13.40
CA PRO A 72 -2.30 0.04 -14.14
C PRO A 72 -3.65 -0.47 -14.64
N ALA A 73 -4.72 0.05 -14.06
CA ALA A 73 -6.08 -0.38 -14.35
C ALA A 73 -6.55 0.36 -15.59
N GLY A 74 -6.14 -0.12 -16.76
CA GLY A 74 -6.53 0.41 -18.06
C GLY A 74 -6.58 -0.69 -19.11
N PRO A 75 -7.33 -0.46 -20.21
CA PRO A 75 -7.26 -1.35 -21.37
C PRO A 75 -5.81 -1.42 -21.85
N ARG A 76 -5.39 -2.62 -22.24
CA ARG A 76 -4.10 -2.80 -22.89
C ARG A 76 -4.23 -2.36 -24.34
N GLU A 77 -3.31 -1.55 -24.79
CA GLU A 77 -3.19 -1.06 -26.16
C GLU A 77 -1.95 -1.65 -26.83
N GLU A 78 -2.00 -1.82 -28.14
CA GLU A 78 -0.88 -2.23 -28.97
C GLU A 78 -0.21 -0.99 -29.60
N GLY A 79 1.09 -1.06 -29.81
CA GLY A 79 1.83 -0.01 -30.50
C GLY A 79 3.16 -0.50 -31.01
N THR A 80 3.79 0.32 -31.85
CA THR A 80 5.10 0.02 -32.43
C THR A 80 6.16 0.91 -31.81
N VAL A 81 7.27 0.34 -31.37
CA VAL A 81 8.40 1.11 -30.84
C VAL A 81 8.99 1.98 -31.95
N LYS A 82 8.83 3.30 -31.83
CA LYS A 82 9.39 4.27 -32.77
C LYS A 82 10.89 4.35 -32.63
N TRP A 83 11.36 4.45 -31.38
CA TRP A 83 12.77 4.34 -31.03
C TRP A 83 12.89 4.17 -29.52
N PHE A 84 13.94 3.49 -29.08
CA PHE A 84 14.26 3.34 -27.67
C PHE A 84 15.77 3.42 -27.46
N ASN A 85 16.20 4.26 -26.52
CA ASN A 85 17.61 4.36 -26.15
C ASN A 85 17.83 3.58 -24.86
N SER A 86 18.38 2.37 -24.96
CA SER A 86 18.64 1.49 -23.82
C SER A 86 19.66 2.06 -22.83
N THR A 87 20.63 2.85 -23.30
CA THR A 87 21.62 3.53 -22.45
C THR A 87 20.99 4.64 -21.62
N LYS A 88 20.09 5.43 -22.21
CA LYS A 88 19.38 6.52 -21.51
C LYS A 88 18.14 6.03 -20.76
N GLY A 89 17.60 4.88 -21.12
CA GLY A 89 16.45 4.25 -20.47
C GLY A 89 15.09 4.86 -20.83
N PHE A 90 14.94 5.46 -22.01
CA PHE A 90 13.66 6.01 -22.48
C PHE A 90 13.52 5.97 -24.00
N GLY A 91 12.28 6.11 -24.46
CA GLY A 91 11.92 6.13 -25.88
C GLY A 91 10.47 6.52 -26.12
N PHE A 92 9.99 6.22 -27.32
CA PHE A 92 8.61 6.46 -27.73
C PHE A 92 8.03 5.26 -28.47
N ILE A 93 6.74 5.05 -28.26
CA ILE A 93 5.90 4.05 -28.95
C ILE A 93 4.87 4.83 -29.76
N THR A 94 4.71 4.49 -31.02
CA THR A 94 3.67 5.05 -31.88
C THR A 94 2.43 4.16 -31.81
N ARG A 95 1.29 4.77 -31.50
CA ARG A 95 -0.04 4.13 -31.50
C ARG A 95 -0.52 3.87 -32.91
N GLU A 96 -1.53 3.02 -33.05
CA GLU A 96 -2.25 2.84 -34.33
C GLU A 96 -2.83 4.17 -34.85
N ASP A 97 -3.26 5.04 -33.95
CA ASP A 97 -3.80 6.37 -34.25
C ASP A 97 -2.73 7.38 -34.73
N GLY A 98 -1.44 7.02 -34.66
CA GLY A 98 -0.30 7.87 -35.03
C GLY A 98 0.26 8.76 -33.91
N ASP A 99 -0.39 8.79 -32.74
CA ASP A 99 0.12 9.51 -31.56
C ASP A 99 1.33 8.82 -30.92
N ASP A 100 2.29 9.62 -30.48
CA ASP A 100 3.49 9.13 -29.79
C ASP A 100 3.28 9.09 -28.27
N VAL A 101 3.57 7.95 -27.66
CA VAL A 101 3.48 7.69 -26.23
C VAL A 101 4.87 7.53 -25.64
N PHE A 102 5.15 8.26 -24.57
CA PHE A 102 6.45 8.18 -23.90
C PHE A 102 6.60 6.85 -23.14
N VAL A 103 7.75 6.19 -23.27
CA VAL A 103 8.08 4.98 -22.49
C VAL A 103 9.38 5.15 -21.71
N HIS A 104 9.36 4.71 -20.45
CA HIS A 104 10.51 4.73 -19.55
C HIS A 104 10.91 3.31 -19.15
N TYR A 105 12.20 3.07 -18.88
CA TYR A 105 12.72 1.73 -18.56
C TYR A 105 12.02 1.06 -17.36
N ARG A 106 11.49 1.85 -16.43
CA ARG A 106 10.75 1.37 -15.25
C ARG A 106 9.36 0.84 -15.58
N SER A 107 8.79 1.28 -16.70
CA SER A 107 7.48 0.82 -17.18
C SER A 107 7.57 -0.52 -17.90
N ILE A 108 8.78 -0.98 -18.27
CA ILE A 108 8.98 -2.20 -19.05
C ILE A 108 9.08 -3.40 -18.10
N ARG A 109 8.25 -4.41 -18.35
CA ARG A 109 8.23 -5.63 -17.56
C ARG A 109 9.47 -6.49 -17.78
N GLY A 110 9.81 -7.24 -16.74
CA GLY A 110 10.84 -8.26 -16.79
C GLY A 110 12.22 -7.75 -17.19
N ARG A 111 12.90 -8.55 -18.01
CA ARG A 111 14.26 -8.26 -18.49
C ARG A 111 14.25 -7.73 -19.92
N ASP A 112 13.09 -7.65 -20.57
CA ASP A 112 12.96 -7.49 -22.04
C ASP A 112 13.21 -6.06 -22.55
N ARG A 113 13.71 -5.18 -21.69
CA ARG A 113 14.15 -3.81 -22.04
C ARG A 113 15.18 -3.72 -23.17
N TYR A 114 15.97 -4.77 -23.40
CA TYR A 114 16.95 -4.82 -24.49
C TYR A 114 16.35 -5.29 -25.83
N LEU A 115 15.10 -5.77 -25.79
CA LEU A 115 14.37 -6.29 -26.94
C LEU A 115 13.42 -5.25 -27.54
N LEU A 116 13.17 -4.11 -26.86
CA LEU A 116 12.48 -2.95 -27.45
C LEU A 116 13.37 -2.27 -28.49
N ARG A 117 13.48 -2.89 -29.65
CA ARG A 117 14.12 -2.33 -30.85
C ARG A 117 13.09 -1.52 -31.62
N GLU A 118 13.57 -0.58 -32.43
CA GLU A 118 12.73 0.12 -33.39
C GLU A 118 11.96 -0.88 -34.27
N GLY A 119 10.66 -0.64 -34.46
CA GLY A 119 9.75 -1.52 -35.19
C GLY A 119 9.18 -2.69 -34.37
N ALA A 120 9.61 -2.88 -33.11
CA ALA A 120 9.03 -3.94 -32.27
C ALA A 120 7.59 -3.61 -31.87
N VAL A 121 6.73 -4.62 -31.92
CA VAL A 121 5.34 -4.53 -31.46
C VAL A 121 5.32 -4.76 -29.94
N VAL A 122 4.61 -3.89 -29.23
CA VAL A 122 4.50 -3.93 -27.77
C VAL A 122 3.06 -3.73 -27.33
N THR A 123 2.72 -4.37 -26.21
CA THR A 123 1.45 -4.18 -25.54
C THR A 123 1.67 -3.45 -24.22
N TYR A 124 0.91 -2.37 -23.97
CA TYR A 124 1.09 -1.52 -22.79
C TYR A 124 -0.24 -0.96 -22.28
N VAL A 125 -0.23 -0.34 -21.10
CA VAL A 125 -1.38 0.40 -20.58
C VAL A 125 -1.12 1.90 -20.74
N LEU A 126 -2.09 2.62 -21.30
CA LEU A 126 -1.99 4.06 -21.49
C LEU A 126 -2.21 4.79 -20.16
N GLY A 127 -1.12 5.34 -19.63
CA GLY A 127 -1.11 6.22 -18.46
C GLY A 127 -0.97 7.70 -18.83
N ARG A 128 -1.01 8.56 -17.80
CA ARG A 128 -0.76 10.00 -17.92
C ARG A 128 0.32 10.43 -16.94
N SER A 129 1.27 11.19 -17.45
CA SER A 129 2.36 11.79 -16.68
C SER A 129 2.29 13.31 -16.76
N GLY A 130 3.05 14.01 -15.92
CA GLY A 130 3.20 15.47 -16.00
C GLY A 130 3.80 15.95 -17.33
N LYS A 131 4.29 15.04 -18.17
CA LYS A 131 4.86 15.30 -19.51
C LYS A 131 3.95 14.87 -20.67
N GLY A 132 2.73 14.39 -20.40
CA GLY A 132 1.80 13.89 -21.42
C GLY A 132 1.51 12.39 -21.32
N PRO A 133 1.02 11.77 -22.42
CA PRO A 133 0.74 10.33 -22.48
C PRO A 133 2.00 9.50 -22.21
N GLN A 134 1.87 8.49 -21.35
CA GLN A 134 2.98 7.62 -20.97
C GLN A 134 2.53 6.15 -21.00
N ALA A 135 3.37 5.28 -21.53
CA ALA A 135 3.19 3.85 -21.50
C ALA A 135 3.61 3.31 -20.13
N GLU A 136 2.70 2.57 -19.52
CA GLU A 136 2.93 1.83 -18.29
C GLU A 136 2.80 0.33 -18.60
N ASP A 137 3.45 -0.51 -17.79
CA ASP A 137 3.23 -1.95 -17.82
C ASP A 137 3.46 -2.61 -19.21
N VAL A 138 4.56 -2.22 -19.84
CA VAL A 138 4.92 -2.56 -21.22
C VAL A 138 5.48 -3.97 -21.29
N ASP A 139 4.92 -4.79 -22.18
CA ASP A 139 5.38 -6.12 -22.59
C ASP A 139 5.60 -6.14 -24.11
N LEU A 140 6.45 -7.05 -24.59
CA LEU A 140 6.50 -7.39 -26.01
C LEU A 140 5.24 -8.16 -26.38
N ALA A 141 4.65 -7.82 -27.54
CA ALA A 141 3.50 -8.54 -28.09
C ALA A 141 3.92 -9.88 -28.70
#